data_AF-A0A091L7T9-F1
#
_entry.id   AF-A0A091L7T9-F1
#
_cell.length_a   1.000
_cell.length_b   1.000
_cell.length_c   1.000
_cell.angle_alpha   90.00
_cell.angle_beta   90.00
_cell.angle_gamma   90.00
#
_symmetry.space_group_name_H-M   'P 1'
#
loop_
_entity.id
_entity.type
_entity.pdbx_description
1 polymer ?
#
loop_
_entity_poly.entity_id
_entity_poly.type
_entity_poly.pdbx_seq_one_letter_code
_entity_poly.pdbx_strand_id
1 'polypeptide(L)'
;PDGKVLEPLWYAQIAAAAFVSSKRVVGCIRDTMSLFSHCIGKEKTVMLILRDIGMLLLEDTQLQMKYYHDFLEMMNGKDTLEEALLRVPGMLDLVIPCTATTAFLTYSGCGTVFPEFEPESVPKPPPR
;
A
#
# COMPACT_ATOMS: atom_id res chain seq x y z
N PRO A 1 -30.55 -4.00 2.37
CA PRO A 1 -29.22 -3.96 1.74
C PRO A 1 -29.08 -2.66 0.94
N ASP A 2 -28.53 -1.62 1.58
CA ASP A 2 -28.35 -0.31 0.95
C ASP A 2 -27.42 -0.40 -0.25
N GLY A 3 -27.97 -0.08 -1.42
CA GLY A 3 -27.26 -0.02 -2.70
C GLY A 3 -26.29 1.16 -2.73
N LYS A 4 -25.17 1.05 -2.02
CA LYS A 4 -24.05 1.97 -2.22
C LYS A 4 -23.55 1.79 -3.64
N VAL A 5 -23.83 2.77 -4.50
CA VAL A 5 -23.25 2.87 -5.83
C VAL A 5 -21.75 3.05 -5.63
N LEU A 6 -20.98 2.00 -5.92
CA LEU A 6 -19.53 2.08 -5.91
C LEU A 6 -19.12 3.02 -7.05
N GLU A 7 -18.52 4.15 -6.70
CA GLU A 7 -17.94 5.03 -7.70
C GLU A 7 -16.83 4.28 -8.45
N PRO A 8 -16.88 4.23 -9.79
CA PRO A 8 -15.86 3.55 -10.55
C PRO A 8 -14.54 4.31 -10.44
N LEU A 9 -13.44 3.57 -10.29
CA LEU A 9 -12.08 4.11 -10.37
C LEU A 9 -11.92 4.92 -11.66
N TRP A 10 -11.49 6.17 -11.53
CA TRP A 10 -11.26 7.08 -12.65
C TRP A 10 -9.95 6.75 -13.39
N TYR A 11 -9.94 5.60 -14.08
CA TYR A 11 -8.75 5.08 -14.76
C TYR A 11 -8.10 6.08 -15.70
N ALA A 12 -8.89 6.91 -16.39
CA ALA A 12 -8.36 7.95 -17.29
C ALA A 12 -7.59 9.05 -16.54
N GLN A 13 -8.06 9.45 -15.36
CA GLN A 13 -7.38 10.46 -14.55
C GLN A 13 -6.11 9.90 -13.91
N ILE A 14 -6.17 8.66 -13.42
CA ILE A 14 -4.99 7.96 -12.89
C ILE A 14 -3.95 7.78 -14.00
N ALA A 15 -4.38 7.39 -15.19
CA ALA A 15 -3.52 7.25 -16.36
C ALA A 15 -2.83 8.56 -16.74
N ALA A 16 -3.58 9.67 -16.76
CA ALA A 16 -3.03 10.99 -17.02
C ALA A 16 -2.02 11.41 -15.94
N ALA A 17 -2.35 11.25 -14.65
CA ALA A 17 -1.48 11.61 -13.53
C ALA A 17 -0.19 10.76 -13.48
N ALA A 18 -0.27 9.49 -13.87
CA ALA A 18 0.86 8.58 -13.91
C ALA A 18 1.60 8.54 -15.26
N PHE A 19 1.19 9.34 -16.25
CA PHE A 19 1.76 9.37 -17.60
C PHE A 19 1.81 7.99 -18.28
N VAL A 20 0.76 7.19 -18.10
CA VAL A 20 0.60 5.86 -18.71
C VAL A 20 -0.75 5.73 -19.42
N SER A 21 -0.98 4.63 -20.15
CA SER A 21 -2.27 4.38 -20.77
C SER A 21 -3.29 3.85 -19.76
N SER A 22 -4.58 4.14 -19.94
CA SER A 22 -5.66 3.58 -19.12
C SER A 22 -5.67 2.04 -19.14
N LYS A 23 -5.29 1.43 -20.26
CA LYS A 23 -5.11 -0.04 -20.37
C LYS A 23 -4.03 -0.54 -19.41
N ARG A 24 -2.91 0.18 -19.29
CA ARG A 24 -1.83 -0.16 -18.36
C ARG A 24 -2.28 0.00 -16.91
N VAL A 25 -3.01 1.06 -16.58
CA VAL A 25 -3.58 1.25 -15.23
C VAL A 25 -4.51 0.10 -14.86
N VAL A 26 -5.46 -0.24 -15.73
CA VAL A 26 -6.40 -1.36 -15.51
C VAL A 26 -5.65 -2.68 -15.35
N GLY A 27 -4.65 -2.93 -16.20
CA GLY A 27 -3.79 -4.12 -16.10
C GLY A 27 -3.08 -4.19 -14.75
N CYS A 28 -2.36 -3.13 -14.37
CA CYS A 28 -1.65 -3.07 -13.10
C CYS A 28 -2.57 -3.30 -11.91
N ILE A 29 -3.73 -2.62 -11.84
CA ILE A 29 -4.68 -2.80 -10.73
C ILE A 29 -5.19 -4.25 -10.69
N ARG A 30 -5.61 -4.80 -11.83
CA ARG A 30 -6.11 -6.19 -11.90
C ARG A 30 -5.04 -7.19 -11.48
N ASP A 31 -3.83 -7.06 -12.01
CA ASP A 31 -2.75 -8.01 -11.77
C ASP A 31 -2.31 -7.96 -10.28
N THR A 32 -2.29 -6.76 -9.69
CA THR A 32 -2.05 -6.55 -8.25
C THR A 32 -3.12 -7.22 -7.39
N MET A 33 -4.40 -6.96 -7.68
CA MET A 33 -5.51 -7.53 -6.91
C MET A 33 -5.58 -9.05 -7.06
N SER A 34 -5.24 -9.59 -8.24
CA SER A 34 -5.17 -11.03 -8.48
C SER A 34 -4.06 -11.67 -7.65
N LEU A 35 -2.87 -11.05 -7.59
CA LEU A 35 -1.77 -11.53 -6.75
C LEU A 35 -2.13 -11.45 -5.26
N PHE A 36 -2.71 -10.34 -4.82
CA PHE A 36 -3.17 -10.16 -3.45
C PHE A 36 -4.18 -11.25 -3.06
N SER A 37 -5.19 -11.47 -3.89
CA SER A 37 -6.18 -12.54 -3.68
C SER A 37 -5.56 -13.94 -3.62
N HIS A 38 -4.54 -14.21 -4.43
CA HIS A 38 -3.83 -15.50 -4.42
C HIS A 38 -3.02 -15.70 -3.14
N CYS A 39 -2.38 -14.64 -2.62
CA CYS A 39 -1.65 -14.71 -1.36
C CYS A 39 -2.58 -14.95 -0.17
N ILE A 40 -3.76 -14.31 -0.16
CA ILE A 40 -4.80 -14.53 0.86
C ILE A 40 -5.24 -15.99 0.86
N GLY A 41 -5.53 -16.56 -0.32
CA GLY A 41 -5.99 -17.94 -0.45
C GLY A 41 -4.96 -19.00 -0.01
N LYS A 42 -3.70 -18.61 0.19
CA LYS A 42 -2.63 -19.47 0.71
C LYS A 42 -2.41 -19.34 2.23
N GLU A 43 -3.28 -18.61 2.92
CA GLU A 43 -3.19 -18.37 4.37
C GLU A 43 -1.82 -17.81 4.79
N LYS A 44 -1.18 -17.07 3.89
CA LYS A 44 0.09 -16.38 4.18
C LYS A 44 -0.20 -15.02 4.80
N THR A 45 0.69 -14.55 5.66
CA THR A 45 0.72 -13.14 6.03
C THR A 45 0.97 -12.30 4.78
N VAL A 46 0.05 -11.39 4.46
CA VAL A 46 0.14 -10.54 3.26
C VAL A 46 0.24 -9.09 3.69
N MET A 47 1.16 -8.37 3.07
CA MET A 47 1.29 -6.93 3.24
C MET A 47 1.14 -6.24 1.89
N LEU A 48 0.19 -5.31 1.79
CA LEU A 48 0.06 -4.41 0.65
C LEU A 48 0.47 -3.00 1.07
N ILE A 49 1.55 -2.49 0.48
CA ILE A 49 2.07 -1.17 0.80
C ILE A 49 1.43 -0.14 -0.12
N LEU A 50 0.80 0.87 0.47
CA LEU A 50 0.30 2.04 -0.23
C LEU A 50 1.30 3.16 0.01
N ARG A 51 2.19 3.38 -0.96
CA ARG A 51 3.23 4.41 -0.88
C ARG A 51 2.61 5.75 -0.47
N ASP A 52 3.27 6.42 0.48
CA ASP A 52 2.86 7.71 1.04
C ASP A 52 1.55 7.70 1.85
N ILE A 53 0.90 6.54 2.03
CA ILE A 53 -0.33 6.38 2.81
C ILE A 53 -0.11 5.45 4.01
N GLY A 54 0.43 4.25 3.79
CA GLY A 54 0.58 3.25 4.83
C GLY A 54 0.69 1.82 4.29
N MET A 55 0.22 0.85 5.07
CA MET A 55 0.17 -0.57 4.69
C MET A 55 -1.13 -1.24 5.14
N LEU A 56 -1.59 -2.18 4.34
CA LEU A 56 -2.65 -3.11 4.68
C LEU A 56 -2.01 -4.46 5.03
N LEU A 57 -2.14 -4.88 6.29
CA LEU A 57 -1.61 -6.14 6.81
C LEU A 57 -2.75 -7.14 6.97
N LEU A 58 -2.61 -8.32 6.38
CA LEU A 58 -3.45 -9.49 6.66
C LEU A 58 -2.60 -10.52 7.39
N GLU A 59 -2.92 -10.78 8.65
CA GLU A 59 -2.25 -11.75 9.51
C GLU A 59 -3.31 -12.49 10.32
N ASP A 60 -3.19 -13.82 10.46
CA ASP A 60 -4.14 -14.66 11.21
C ASP A 60 -5.62 -14.41 10.87
N THR A 61 -5.93 -14.21 9.58
CA THR A 61 -7.25 -13.84 9.04
C THR A 61 -7.78 -12.46 9.43
N GLN A 62 -6.98 -11.64 10.12
CA GLN A 62 -7.31 -10.27 10.49
C GLN A 62 -6.68 -9.26 9.54
N LEU A 63 -7.51 -8.40 8.95
CA LEU A 63 -7.08 -7.31 8.10
C LEU A 63 -6.95 -6.02 8.91
N GLN A 64 -5.75 -5.47 8.98
CA GLN A 64 -5.45 -4.23 9.68
C GLN A 64 -4.82 -3.21 8.73
N MET A 65 -5.39 -2.00 8.68
CA MET A 65 -4.76 -0.87 8.01
C MET A 65 -3.87 -0.13 9.01
N LYS A 66 -2.62 0.13 8.62
CA LYS A 66 -1.69 0.98 9.36
C LYS A 66 -1.33 2.17 8.48
N TYR A 67 -1.35 3.37 9.04
CA TYR A 67 -1.14 4.62 8.33
C TYR A 67 0.22 5.22 8.68
N TYR A 68 0.84 5.89 7.71
CA TYR A 68 1.98 6.73 8.00
C TYR A 68 1.54 7.98 8.75
N HIS A 69 2.33 8.38 9.73
CA HIS A 69 2.08 9.61 10.48
C HIS A 69 1.97 10.83 9.56
N ASP A 70 2.93 10.99 8.64
CA ASP A 70 2.98 12.10 7.67
C ASP A 70 1.73 12.16 6.78
N PHE A 71 1.16 10.99 6.43
CA PHE A 71 -0.10 10.92 5.68
C PHE A 71 -1.28 11.45 6.50
N LEU A 72 -1.37 11.05 7.76
CA LEU A 72 -2.44 11.51 8.64
C LEU A 72 -2.31 13.01 8.96
N GLU A 73 -1.09 13.51 9.12
CA GLU A 73 -0.84 14.94 9.31
C GLU A 73 -1.27 15.76 8.09
N MET A 74 -0.96 15.27 6.88
CA MET A 74 -1.40 15.90 5.63
C MET A 74 -2.93 15.97 5.53
N MET A 75 -3.64 14.94 5.98
CA MET A 75 -5.10 14.85 5.86
C MET A 75 -5.83 15.70 6.91
N ASN A 76 -5.36 15.71 8.17
CA ASN A 76 -6.08 16.32 9.29
C ASN A 76 -5.47 17.64 9.79
N GLY A 77 -4.26 17.98 9.36
CA GLY A 77 -3.45 19.00 10.01
C GLY A 77 -2.84 18.48 11.32
N LYS A 78 -1.64 18.95 11.64
CA LYS A 78 -0.82 18.44 12.74
C LYS A 78 -1.51 18.53 14.11
N ASP A 79 -1.99 19.72 14.46
CA ASP A 79 -2.59 19.96 15.79
C ASP A 79 -3.88 19.16 16.01
N THR A 80 -4.67 18.97 14.97
CA THR A 80 -5.91 18.17 15.00
C THR A 80 -5.63 16.68 15.13
N LEU A 81 -4.54 16.21 14.52
CA LEU A 81 -4.18 14.80 14.55
C LEU A 81 -3.75 14.37 15.96
N GLU A 82 -2.86 15.11 16.60
CA GLU A 82 -2.36 14.77 17.94
C GLU A 82 -3.51 14.67 18.96
N GLU A 83 -4.45 15.63 18.94
CA GLU A 83 -5.64 15.56 19.80
C GLU A 83 -6.53 14.35 19.49
N ALA A 84 -6.72 14.00 18.21
CA ALA A 84 -7.55 12.87 17.81
C ALA A 84 -6.93 11.51 18.21
N LEU A 85 -5.62 11.36 18.04
CA LEU A 85 -4.88 10.15 18.42
C LEU A 85 -4.94 9.90 19.93
N LEU A 86 -4.91 10.95 20.75
CA LEU A 86 -5.00 10.85 22.22
C LEU A 86 -6.41 10.51 22.72
N ARG A 87 -7.46 10.88 21.98
CA ARG A 87 -8.86 10.68 22.38
C ARG A 87 -9.39 9.29 22.07
N VAL A 88 -8.76 8.54 21.16
CA VAL A 88 -9.23 7.23 20.73
C VAL A 88 -8.24 6.15 21.17
N PRO A 89 -8.58 5.33 22.19
CA PRO A 89 -7.75 4.21 22.61
C PRO A 89 -7.44 3.26 21.44
N GLY A 90 -6.17 2.86 21.31
CA GLY A 90 -5.71 1.94 20.25
C GLY A 90 -5.44 2.59 18.89
N MET A 91 -5.71 3.89 18.71
CA MET A 91 -5.43 4.58 17.45
C MET A 91 -3.93 4.68 17.18
N LEU A 92 -3.11 4.81 18.23
CA LEU A 92 -1.64 4.85 18.13
C LEU A 92 -1.06 3.56 17.53
N ASP A 93 -1.70 2.41 17.76
CA ASP A 93 -1.26 1.11 17.22
C ASP A 93 -1.48 0.99 15.71
N LEU A 94 -2.33 1.87 15.14
CA LEU A 94 -2.59 1.98 13.70
C LEU A 94 -1.64 2.97 13.02
N VAL A 95 -0.81 3.71 13.77
CA VAL A 95 0.14 4.68 13.22
C VAL A 95 1.52 4.06 13.20
N ILE A 96 2.18 4.12 12.05
CA ILE A 96 3.53 3.59 11.86
C ILE A 96 4.46 4.66 11.27
N PRO A 97 5.75 4.66 11.64
CA PRO A 97 6.72 5.45 10.92
C PRO A 97 6.94 4.88 9.50
N CYS A 98 7.25 5.73 8.52
CA CYS A 98 7.54 5.31 7.14
C CYS A 98 8.63 4.23 7.05
N THR A 99 9.57 4.22 8.00
CA THR A 99 10.66 3.24 8.10
C THR A 99 10.21 1.85 8.59
N ALA A 100 9.06 1.74 9.26
CA ALA A 100 8.56 0.46 9.76
C ALA A 100 8.28 -0.53 8.62
N THR A 101 7.80 -0.04 7.48
CA THR A 101 7.51 -0.87 6.31
C THR A 101 8.73 -1.63 5.82
N THR A 102 9.91 -0.99 5.82
CA THR A 102 11.18 -1.64 5.48
C THR A 102 11.59 -2.70 6.51
N ALA A 103 11.34 -2.47 7.79
CA ALA A 103 11.62 -3.42 8.86
C ALA A 103 10.67 -4.64 8.85
N PHE A 104 9.40 -4.45 8.48
CA PHE A 104 8.45 -5.56 8.32
C PHE A 104 8.82 -6.48 7.15
N LEU A 105 9.36 -5.91 6.06
CA LEU A 105 9.85 -6.67 4.91
C LEU A 105 11.06 -7.54 5.25
N THR A 106 11.95 -7.05 6.12
CA THR A 106 13.14 -7.80 6.54
C THR A 106 12.83 -8.89 7.57
N TYR A 107 11.77 -8.75 8.36
CA TYR A 107 11.41 -9.72 9.41
C TYR A 107 10.63 -10.94 8.88
N SER A 108 9.77 -10.76 7.88
CA SER A 108 8.86 -11.80 7.39
C SER A 108 9.54 -12.88 6.52
N GLY A 109 10.71 -12.59 5.92
CA GLY A 109 11.40 -13.52 5.00
C GLY A 109 10.63 -13.87 3.72
N CYS A 110 9.36 -13.44 3.59
CA CYS A 110 8.46 -13.64 2.45
C CYS A 110 7.65 -12.37 2.18
N GLY A 111 8.33 -11.23 2.13
CA GLY A 111 7.72 -9.95 1.76
C GLY A 111 7.69 -9.78 0.25
N THR A 112 6.51 -9.69 -0.35
CA THR A 112 6.36 -9.18 -1.73
C THR A 112 6.08 -7.69 -1.62
N VAL A 113 7.01 -6.82 -2.06
CA VAL A 113 6.78 -5.38 -2.09
C VAL A 113 6.02 -5.03 -3.36
N PHE A 114 4.97 -4.22 -3.25
CA PHE A 114 4.25 -3.71 -4.41
C PHE A 114 4.11 -2.18 -4.34
N PRO A 115 4.31 -1.46 -5.46
CA PRO A 115 4.94 -1.92 -6.70
C PRO A 115 6.47 -1.99 -6.54
N GLU A 116 7.05 -3.19 -6.55
CA GLU A 116 8.48 -3.37 -6.78
C GLU A 116 8.70 -3.52 -8.28
N PHE A 117 9.03 -2.41 -8.95
CA PHE A 117 9.69 -2.44 -10.24
C PHE A 117 11.16 -2.78 -9.98
N GLU A 118 11.67 -3.86 -10.57
CA GLU A 118 13.11 -4.11 -10.59
C GLU A 118 13.84 -2.90 -11.23
N PRO A 119 14.93 -2.39 -10.64
CA PRO A 119 15.88 -1.59 -11.40
C PRO A 119 16.50 -2.52 -12.45
N GLU A 120 16.16 -2.30 -13.72
CA GLU A 120 16.75 -3.01 -14.85
C GLU A 120 18.27 -2.85 -14.79
N SER A 121 18.98 -3.87 -14.30
CA SER A 121 20.43 -3.88 -14.31
C SER A 121 20.87 -4.20 -15.74
N VAL A 122 21.06 -3.15 -16.54
CA VAL A 122 21.74 -3.30 -17.84
C VAL A 122 23.12 -3.89 -17.56
N PRO A 123 23.47 -5.05 -18.14
CA PRO A 123 24.81 -5.59 -18.00
C PRO A 123 25.81 -4.59 -18.58
N LYS A 124 26.77 -4.14 -17.77
CA LYS A 124 27.86 -3.29 -18.26
C LYS A 124 28.59 -4.07 -19.37
N PRO A 125 28.80 -3.47 -20.56
CA PRO A 125 29.57 -4.13 -21.60
C PRO A 125 30.99 -4.42 -21.08
N PRO A 126 31.59 -5.56 -21.48
CA PRO A 126 32.90 -5.95 -20.99
C PRO A 126 33.95 -4.89 -21.34
N PRO A 127 34.91 -4.64 -20.44
CA PRO A 127 35.97 -3.67 -20.69
C PRO A 127 36.80 -4.11 -21.91
N ARG A 128 37.10 -3.14 -22.78
CA ARG A 128 37.95 -3.32 -23.96
C ARG A 128 39.38 -3.64 -23.59
#